data_AF-A0A1F4P5G2-F1
#
_entry.id   AF-A0A1F4P5G2-F1
#
_cell.length_a   1.000
_cell.length_b   1.000
_cell.length_c   1.000
_cell.angle_alpha   90.00
_cell.angle_beta   90.00
_cell.angle_gamma   90.00
#
_symmetry.space_group_name_H-M   'P 1'
#
loop_
_entity.id
_entity.type
_entity.pdbx_description
1 polymer ?
#
loop_
_entity_poly.entity_id
_entity_poly.type
_entity_poly.pdbx_seq_one_letter_code
_entity_poly.pdbx_strand_id
1 'polypeptide(L)'
;MGFTALGIASAEEPKSVKLNTTADHTKFKELQREFASGPEVTKACLSCHTEAAGQIHRTKHWKWEYKNPDTDQLLGKKNVVNNFCISIASNEAACNSCHVGYGWKDASFDFTSEENVDCVVCHDTTGNYKKPSGLAGNVVTKDMEFPPGSGKILKAIDLSKIAQKVGKSSRDTCGGCHFNGGGGDGVKHGDMDSSLAAPEKELDVHMDASGLDFTCGTCHKTSSHDVAGSRYTPTAKDAEGAHLRGATDNGNPATCISCHGNVPHKQEARLNQHATKLACQTCHIPEFARGGIATKMNWDWSTAGQRDANGQQITRKDAKGHINYESRKGDFILAENVKPTYVWFNGQVNYTLKTDKLDVNADVTHINTLGGSPTDGKSMIWPIKRFGGKQPYDTVNLTLLTPHTAGNDDTGYWKNLEWDKALQAGVKVSGVPYSGKFGFVKTQMDWPITHMVAPKDKALGCVECHAKDGRLAGLDGIYMPGSGANPLLDKLGWGLALLTLLAVLGHGAMRIVLRRKA
;
A
#
# COMPACT_ATOMS: atom_id res chain seq x y z
N MET A 1 13.56 -82.09 5.23
CA MET A 1 14.02 -80.70 5.41
C MET A 1 12.94 -79.80 4.86
N GLY A 2 12.11 -79.25 5.75
CA GLY A 2 11.01 -78.34 5.36
C GLY A 2 11.55 -76.94 5.12
N PHE A 3 11.36 -76.44 3.90
CA PHE A 3 11.57 -75.02 3.60
C PHE A 3 10.32 -74.25 4.00
N THR A 4 10.43 -73.50 5.08
CA THR A 4 9.44 -72.51 5.49
C THR A 4 9.49 -71.36 4.48
N ALA A 5 8.43 -71.20 3.69
CA ALA A 5 8.26 -70.03 2.83
C ALA A 5 8.03 -68.80 3.73
N LEU A 6 9.00 -67.89 3.79
CA LEU A 6 8.78 -66.55 4.32
C LEU A 6 7.84 -65.81 3.37
N GLY A 7 6.60 -65.59 3.81
CA GLY A 7 5.68 -64.67 3.15
C GLY A 7 6.26 -63.26 3.16
N ILE A 8 6.55 -62.74 1.97
CA ILE A 8 6.83 -61.32 1.78
C ILE A 8 5.50 -60.60 2.02
N ALA A 9 5.37 -59.91 3.15
CA ALA A 9 4.27 -59.01 3.38
C ALA A 9 4.38 -57.86 2.36
N SER A 10 3.44 -57.80 1.40
CA SER A 10 3.27 -56.59 0.59
C SER A 10 2.99 -55.43 1.53
N ALA A 11 3.91 -54.47 1.59
CA ALA A 11 3.63 -53.20 2.24
C ALA A 11 2.44 -52.55 1.52
N GLU A 12 1.38 -52.22 2.27
CA GLU A 12 0.25 -51.48 1.72
C GLU A 12 0.75 -50.15 1.14
N GLU A 13 0.33 -49.84 -0.09
CA GLU A 13 0.67 -48.57 -0.71
C GLU A 13 0.09 -47.40 0.10
N PRO A 14 0.83 -46.29 0.23
CA PRO A 14 0.35 -45.14 0.96
C PRO A 14 -0.92 -44.59 0.30
N LYS A 15 -1.87 -44.16 1.13
CA LYS A 15 -3.14 -43.56 0.68
C LYS A 15 -2.87 -42.40 -0.29
N SER A 16 -3.58 -42.40 -1.42
CA SER A 16 -3.58 -41.26 -2.34
C SER A 16 -4.10 -40.01 -1.63
N VAL A 17 -3.26 -38.97 -1.58
CA VAL A 17 -3.51 -37.70 -0.87
C VAL A 17 -3.05 -36.51 -1.69
N LYS A 18 -3.60 -35.32 -1.39
CA LYS A 18 -3.09 -34.05 -1.93
C LYS A 18 -1.73 -33.75 -1.28
N LEU A 19 -0.69 -33.55 -2.09
CA LEU A 19 0.68 -33.36 -1.60
C LEU A 19 1.00 -31.91 -1.15
N ASN A 20 0.07 -30.97 -1.35
CA ASN A 20 0.28 -29.53 -1.07
C ASN A 20 -0.45 -29.02 0.18
N THR A 21 -1.18 -29.88 0.88
CA THR A 21 -1.94 -29.56 2.09
C THR A 21 -1.89 -30.74 3.07
N THR A 22 -1.98 -30.44 4.36
CA THR A 22 -2.07 -31.45 5.42
C THR A 22 -3.52 -31.79 5.79
N ALA A 23 -4.48 -30.98 5.36
CA ALA A 23 -5.90 -31.14 5.66
C ALA A 23 -6.79 -30.87 4.43
N ASP A 24 -7.92 -31.56 4.38
CA ASP A 24 -8.97 -31.37 3.39
C ASP A 24 -10.23 -30.88 4.10
N HIS A 25 -10.48 -29.57 4.02
CA HIS A 25 -11.54 -28.92 4.78
C HIS A 25 -12.95 -29.43 4.47
N THR A 26 -13.15 -30.02 3.28
CA THR A 26 -14.41 -30.67 2.89
C THR A 26 -14.77 -31.89 3.76
N LYS A 27 -13.80 -32.46 4.47
CA LYS A 27 -13.96 -33.68 5.28
C LYS A 27 -14.23 -33.42 6.77
N PHE A 28 -14.12 -32.18 7.24
CA PHE A 28 -14.43 -31.83 8.62
C PHE A 28 -15.94 -31.73 8.82
N LYS A 29 -16.48 -32.50 9.77
CA LYS A 29 -17.92 -32.49 10.07
C LYS A 29 -18.37 -31.12 10.60
N GLU A 30 -17.47 -30.44 11.29
CA GLU A 30 -17.61 -29.09 11.82
C GLU A 30 -17.91 -28.06 10.71
N LEU A 31 -17.45 -28.32 9.47
CA LEU A 31 -17.67 -27.47 8.29
C LEU A 31 -18.80 -28.00 7.37
N GLN A 32 -19.38 -29.17 7.66
CA GLN A 32 -20.48 -29.79 6.91
C GLN A 32 -21.85 -29.38 7.48
N ARG A 33 -22.04 -28.08 7.67
CA ARG A 33 -23.26 -27.47 8.20
C ARG A 33 -23.48 -26.11 7.56
N GLU A 34 -24.70 -25.61 7.66
CA GLU A 34 -25.00 -24.22 7.31
C GLU A 34 -24.45 -23.26 8.36
N PHE A 35 -23.95 -22.11 7.90
CA PHE A 35 -23.46 -21.02 8.73
C PHE A 35 -24.31 -19.78 8.50
N ALA A 36 -24.88 -19.22 9.56
CA ALA A 36 -25.72 -18.03 9.49
C ALA A 36 -24.91 -16.74 9.51
N SER A 37 -23.65 -16.79 9.94
CA SER A 37 -22.78 -15.62 10.06
C SER A 37 -21.29 -15.97 9.93
N GLY A 38 -20.46 -14.95 9.68
CA GLY A 38 -19.01 -15.07 9.69
C GLY A 38 -18.43 -15.58 11.03
N PRO A 39 -18.86 -15.02 12.19
CA PRO A 39 -18.41 -15.52 13.50
C PRO A 39 -18.68 -17.00 13.76
N GLU A 40 -19.78 -17.57 13.25
CA GLU A 40 -20.02 -19.01 13.36
C GLU A 40 -18.98 -19.84 12.58
N VAL A 41 -18.52 -19.35 11.42
CA VAL A 41 -17.43 -19.98 10.66
C VAL A 41 -16.13 -19.91 11.48
N THR A 42 -15.80 -18.74 12.00
CA THR A 42 -14.59 -18.55 12.82
C THR A 42 -14.60 -19.43 14.06
N LYS A 43 -15.73 -19.53 14.76
CA LYS A 43 -15.90 -20.45 15.90
C LYS A 43 -15.60 -21.91 15.51
N ALA A 44 -16.03 -22.35 14.33
CA ALA A 44 -15.68 -23.68 13.82
C ALA A 44 -14.19 -23.80 13.46
N CYS A 45 -13.57 -22.77 12.90
CA CYS A 45 -12.12 -22.76 12.63
C CYS A 45 -11.29 -22.89 13.92
N LEU A 46 -11.71 -22.21 14.99
CA LEU A 46 -10.99 -22.15 16.27
C LEU A 46 -10.97 -23.49 17.02
N SER A 47 -11.82 -24.47 16.68
CA SER A 47 -11.73 -25.82 17.26
C SER A 47 -10.47 -26.57 16.82
N CYS A 48 -9.79 -26.13 15.75
CA CYS A 48 -8.56 -26.73 15.25
C CYS A 48 -7.40 -25.73 15.15
N HIS A 49 -7.69 -24.43 14.93
CA HIS A 49 -6.70 -23.37 14.80
C HIS A 49 -6.65 -22.46 16.03
N THR A 50 -6.41 -23.07 17.20
CA THR A 50 -6.58 -22.44 18.53
C THR A 50 -5.75 -21.16 18.73
N GLU A 51 -4.58 -21.06 18.10
CA GLU A 51 -3.69 -19.91 18.24
C GLU A 51 -3.93 -18.79 17.22
N ALA A 52 -4.71 -19.06 16.16
CA ALA A 52 -4.75 -18.20 14.99
C ALA A 52 -5.35 -16.81 15.31
N ALA A 53 -6.44 -16.76 16.07
CA ALA A 53 -7.05 -15.49 16.47
C ALA A 53 -6.11 -14.66 17.37
N GLY A 54 -5.51 -15.27 18.40
CA GLY A 54 -4.53 -14.60 19.26
C GLY A 54 -3.31 -14.07 18.50
N GLN A 55 -2.85 -14.80 17.48
CA GLN A 55 -1.81 -14.33 16.56
C GLN A 55 -2.26 -13.09 15.77
N ILE A 56 -3.46 -13.12 15.18
CA ILE A 56 -4.04 -12.00 14.43
C ILE A 56 -4.27 -10.77 15.32
N HIS A 57 -4.72 -10.95 16.56
CA HIS A 57 -5.00 -9.86 17.51
C HIS A 57 -3.78 -8.97 17.78
N ARG A 58 -2.58 -9.52 17.66
CA ARG A 58 -1.32 -8.78 17.84
C ARG A 58 -0.94 -7.90 16.66
N THR A 59 -1.53 -8.12 15.49
CA THR A 59 -1.12 -7.50 14.22
C THR A 59 -1.74 -6.13 13.99
N LYS A 60 -1.18 -5.40 13.04
CA LYS A 60 -1.75 -4.14 12.53
C LYS A 60 -3.06 -4.37 11.77
N HIS A 61 -3.26 -5.55 11.19
CA HIS A 61 -4.48 -5.89 10.45
C HIS A 61 -5.70 -5.93 11.37
N TRP A 62 -5.54 -6.46 12.59
CA TRP A 62 -6.60 -6.48 13.60
C TRP A 62 -6.77 -5.12 14.29
N LYS A 63 -5.70 -4.61 14.92
CA LYS A 63 -5.81 -3.42 15.76
C LYS A 63 -6.08 -2.16 14.97
N TRP A 64 -5.58 -2.10 13.73
CA TRP A 64 -5.45 -0.86 12.97
C TRP A 64 -4.70 0.24 13.75
N GLU A 65 -3.77 -0.18 14.60
CA GLU A 65 -2.94 0.65 15.46
C GLU A 65 -1.48 0.25 15.31
N TYR A 66 -0.59 1.24 15.42
CA TYR A 66 0.85 1.03 15.42
C TYR A 66 1.50 2.16 16.20
N LYS A 67 2.16 1.84 17.32
CA LYS A 67 2.99 2.80 18.05
C LYS A 67 4.36 2.84 17.36
N ASN A 68 4.71 3.98 16.77
CA ASN A 68 6.01 4.17 16.15
C ASN A 68 7.07 4.33 17.26
N PRO A 69 8.08 3.45 17.33
CA PRO A 69 9.09 3.52 18.39
C PRO A 69 10.04 4.72 18.25
N ASP A 70 10.22 5.26 17.04
CA ASP A 70 11.17 6.35 16.79
C ASP A 70 10.56 7.73 17.07
N THR A 71 9.26 7.88 16.82
CA THR A 71 8.55 9.17 16.93
C THR A 71 7.57 9.22 18.09
N ASP A 72 7.36 8.09 18.77
CA ASP A 72 6.32 7.88 19.79
C ASP A 72 4.89 8.15 19.27
N GLN A 73 4.67 8.31 17.96
CA GLN A 73 3.33 8.55 17.43
C GLN A 73 2.47 7.28 17.49
N LEU A 74 1.24 7.41 18.01
CA LEU A 74 0.23 6.36 17.87
C LEU A 74 -0.44 6.48 16.49
N LEU A 75 0.06 5.68 15.55
CA LEU A 75 -0.39 5.60 14.17
C LEU A 75 -1.38 4.44 13.98
N GLY A 76 -1.62 4.06 12.73
CA GLY A 76 -2.61 3.07 12.36
C GLY A 76 -3.88 3.69 11.78
N LYS A 77 -4.63 2.93 10.98
CA LYS A 77 -5.84 3.43 10.28
C LYS A 77 -6.91 3.94 11.25
N LYS A 78 -6.88 3.48 12.51
CA LYS A 78 -7.73 3.96 13.60
C LYS A 78 -7.40 5.38 14.08
N ASN A 79 -6.15 5.80 13.95
CA ASN A 79 -5.64 7.04 14.54
C ASN A 79 -5.27 8.12 13.52
N VAL A 80 -4.80 7.72 12.34
CA VAL A 80 -4.31 8.67 11.32
C VAL A 80 -5.44 9.26 10.49
N VAL A 81 -5.34 10.55 10.23
CA VAL A 81 -6.14 11.24 9.21
C VAL A 81 -5.44 11.07 7.86
N ASN A 82 -6.21 10.97 6.78
CA ASN A 82 -5.70 11.07 5.41
C ASN A 82 -6.45 12.17 4.63
N ASN A 83 -6.07 12.39 3.38
CA ASN A 83 -6.76 13.33 2.47
C ASN A 83 -7.62 12.62 1.41
N PHE A 84 -8.00 11.35 1.65
CA PHE A 84 -9.01 10.60 0.89
C PHE A 84 -10.37 10.69 1.60
N CYS A 85 -10.80 9.61 2.25
CA CYS A 85 -12.02 9.56 3.08
C CYS A 85 -11.83 10.19 4.48
N ILE A 86 -10.71 10.85 4.73
CA ILE A 86 -10.37 11.58 5.96
C ILE A 86 -10.11 10.69 7.17
N SER A 87 -11.13 10.06 7.77
CA SER A 87 -10.99 9.31 9.02
C SER A 87 -11.97 8.13 9.09
N ILE A 88 -11.60 7.10 9.84
CA ILE A 88 -12.50 6.00 10.19
C ILE A 88 -13.49 6.38 11.29
N ALA A 89 -13.10 7.24 12.24
CA ALA A 89 -13.95 7.56 13.39
C ALA A 89 -15.31 8.07 12.91
N SER A 90 -16.41 7.54 13.48
CA SER A 90 -17.81 7.69 13.05
C SER A 90 -18.22 7.02 11.74
N ASN A 91 -17.25 6.54 10.95
CA ASN A 91 -17.44 5.93 9.63
C ASN A 91 -17.09 4.43 9.62
N GLU A 92 -16.98 3.79 10.79
CA GLU A 92 -16.48 2.43 10.99
C GLU A 92 -17.23 1.42 10.11
N ALA A 93 -18.57 1.44 10.12
CA ALA A 93 -19.38 0.49 9.38
C ALA A 93 -19.10 0.47 7.87
N ALA A 94 -18.79 1.64 7.29
CA ALA A 94 -18.42 1.78 5.88
C ALA A 94 -16.96 1.37 5.63
N CYS A 95 -16.05 1.76 6.52
CA CYS A 95 -14.61 1.53 6.37
C CYS A 95 -14.18 0.09 6.63
N ASN A 96 -14.92 -0.61 7.50
CA ASN A 96 -14.55 -1.92 8.05
C ASN A 96 -15.02 -3.09 7.18
N SER A 97 -15.56 -2.82 5.98
CA SER A 97 -15.56 -3.81 4.91
C SER A 97 -14.16 -4.30 4.57
N CYS A 98 -13.12 -3.50 4.85
CA CYS A 98 -11.72 -3.87 4.65
C CYS A 98 -10.98 -4.24 5.95
N HIS A 99 -11.69 -4.39 7.08
CA HIS A 99 -11.09 -4.88 8.32
C HIS A 99 -11.15 -6.41 8.36
N VAL A 100 -10.17 -7.06 8.99
CA VAL A 100 -10.09 -8.53 9.12
C VAL A 100 -10.95 -9.07 10.27
N GLY A 101 -12.07 -8.42 10.53
CA GLY A 101 -13.03 -8.81 11.56
C GLY A 101 -14.48 -8.52 11.18
N TYR A 102 -15.38 -9.02 12.02
CA TYR A 102 -16.83 -8.93 11.86
C TYR A 102 -17.44 -8.02 12.92
N GLY A 103 -18.30 -7.07 12.51
CA GLY A 103 -19.13 -6.31 13.43
C GLY A 103 -18.50 -5.05 14.03
N TRP A 104 -17.31 -4.62 13.59
CA TRP A 104 -16.74 -3.34 14.03
C TRP A 104 -17.50 -2.17 13.42
N LYS A 105 -18.56 -1.74 14.09
CA LYS A 105 -19.48 -0.67 13.63
C LYS A 105 -19.27 0.68 14.33
N ASP A 106 -18.65 0.69 15.50
CA ASP A 106 -18.41 1.86 16.35
C ASP A 106 -17.36 1.53 17.44
N ALA A 107 -17.21 2.41 18.42
CA ALA A 107 -16.24 2.27 19.51
C ALA A 107 -16.52 1.12 20.49
N SER A 108 -17.71 0.50 20.46
CA SER A 108 -18.06 -0.63 21.34
C SER A 108 -17.57 -1.98 20.85
N PHE A 109 -16.79 -2.03 19.76
CA PHE A 109 -16.27 -3.28 19.21
C PHE A 109 -15.30 -3.97 20.17
N ASP A 110 -15.55 -5.25 20.43
CA ASP A 110 -14.71 -6.07 21.30
C ASP A 110 -13.51 -6.64 20.53
N PHE A 111 -12.36 -5.99 20.67
CA PHE A 111 -11.08 -6.42 20.10
C PHE A 111 -10.48 -7.67 20.78
N THR A 112 -11.11 -8.19 21.85
CA THR A 112 -10.69 -9.43 22.53
C THR A 112 -11.44 -10.66 22.04
N SER A 113 -12.57 -10.48 21.35
CA SER A 113 -13.38 -11.58 20.83
C SER A 113 -12.69 -12.29 19.66
N GLU A 114 -12.24 -13.52 19.89
CA GLU A 114 -11.63 -14.37 18.86
C GLU A 114 -12.61 -14.76 17.76
N GLU A 115 -13.89 -14.95 18.09
CA GLU A 115 -14.94 -15.31 17.11
C GLU A 115 -15.18 -14.17 16.10
N ASN A 116 -14.82 -12.93 16.44
CA ASN A 116 -14.95 -11.78 15.54
C ASN A 116 -13.81 -11.68 14.52
N VAL A 117 -12.78 -12.52 14.59
CA VAL A 117 -11.72 -12.58 13.57
C VAL A 117 -12.30 -13.14 12.27
N ASP A 118 -12.02 -12.48 11.15
CA ASP A 118 -12.38 -12.95 9.83
C ASP A 118 -11.25 -13.80 9.25
N CYS A 119 -11.31 -15.11 9.49
CA CYS A 119 -10.33 -16.06 8.93
C CYS A 119 -10.47 -16.18 7.40
N VAL A 120 -11.65 -15.94 6.85
CA VAL A 120 -11.99 -16.30 5.47
C VAL A 120 -11.55 -15.22 4.49
N VAL A 121 -11.55 -13.95 4.88
CA VAL A 121 -11.17 -12.83 3.98
C VAL A 121 -9.78 -12.99 3.35
N CYS A 122 -8.85 -13.64 4.05
CA CYS A 122 -7.50 -13.92 3.55
C CYS A 122 -7.34 -15.33 2.96
N HIS A 123 -8.26 -16.24 3.25
CA HIS A 123 -8.10 -17.67 2.97
C HIS A 123 -9.15 -18.23 1.99
N ASP A 124 -10.10 -17.44 1.52
CA ASP A 124 -11.03 -17.84 0.47
C ASP A 124 -10.28 -18.17 -0.83
N THR A 125 -10.58 -19.34 -1.41
CA THR A 125 -10.08 -19.75 -2.74
C THR A 125 -11.20 -19.89 -3.76
N THR A 126 -12.43 -19.55 -3.39
CA THR A 126 -13.61 -19.66 -4.27
C THR A 126 -13.83 -18.40 -5.12
N GLY A 127 -13.32 -17.26 -4.68
CA GLY A 127 -13.55 -15.96 -5.30
C GLY A 127 -14.93 -15.37 -5.02
N ASN A 128 -15.73 -16.01 -4.15
CA ASN A 128 -17.11 -15.58 -3.85
C ASN A 128 -17.22 -14.85 -2.50
N TYR A 129 -16.17 -14.81 -1.69
CA TYR A 129 -16.21 -14.13 -0.41
C TYR A 129 -16.14 -12.61 -0.59
N LYS A 130 -17.13 -11.88 -0.06
CA LYS A 130 -17.18 -10.42 -0.16
C LYS A 130 -17.85 -9.79 1.05
N LYS A 131 -17.26 -8.68 1.50
CA LYS A 131 -17.74 -7.84 2.61
C LYS A 131 -18.28 -6.52 2.06
N PRO A 132 -19.59 -6.31 1.95
CA PRO A 132 -20.14 -5.04 1.47
C PRO A 132 -19.81 -3.88 2.43
N SER A 133 -19.57 -2.70 1.86
CA SER A 133 -19.43 -1.48 2.66
C SER A 133 -20.74 -1.13 3.34
N GLY A 134 -20.67 -0.72 4.61
CA GLY A 134 -21.83 -0.33 5.42
C GLY A 134 -22.38 -1.44 6.32
N LEU A 135 -21.87 -2.67 6.21
CA LEU A 135 -22.23 -3.80 7.08
C LEU A 135 -21.20 -4.08 8.19
N ALA A 136 -20.28 -3.15 8.45
CA ALA A 136 -19.29 -3.26 9.54
C ALA A 136 -18.43 -4.53 9.45
N GLY A 137 -18.07 -4.93 8.24
CA GLY A 137 -17.30 -6.14 7.99
C GLY A 137 -18.13 -7.43 8.07
N ASN A 138 -19.44 -7.38 8.20
CA ASN A 138 -20.27 -8.58 8.04
C ASN A 138 -20.47 -8.93 6.56
N VAL A 139 -20.71 -10.21 6.32
CA VAL A 139 -21.11 -10.75 5.02
C VAL A 139 -22.63 -10.87 4.93
N VAL A 140 -23.13 -11.05 3.71
CA VAL A 140 -24.56 -11.25 3.44
C VAL A 140 -24.84 -12.74 3.35
N THR A 141 -25.58 -13.30 4.32
CA THR A 141 -25.96 -14.73 4.37
C THR A 141 -27.42 -14.98 3.97
N LYS A 142 -28.19 -13.91 3.76
CA LYS A 142 -29.56 -13.94 3.23
C LYS A 142 -29.71 -12.79 2.24
N ASP A 143 -30.45 -13.02 1.16
CA ASP A 143 -30.77 -11.97 0.20
C ASP A 143 -31.39 -10.78 0.92
N MET A 144 -30.84 -9.58 0.67
CA MET A 144 -31.31 -8.37 1.32
C MET A 144 -31.23 -7.18 0.38
N GLU A 145 -32.15 -6.24 0.52
CA GLU A 145 -32.09 -4.96 -0.18
C GLU A 145 -31.07 -4.04 0.51
N PHE A 146 -30.14 -3.49 -0.26
CA PHE A 146 -29.10 -2.61 0.28
C PHE A 146 -28.64 -1.55 -0.73
N PRO A 147 -28.73 -0.25 -0.38
CA PRO A 147 -29.40 0.29 0.81
C PRO A 147 -30.91 0.00 0.85
N PRO A 148 -31.56 0.03 2.03
CA PRO A 148 -33.02 -0.14 2.12
C PRO A 148 -33.77 0.86 1.23
N GLY A 149 -34.76 0.40 0.47
CA GLY A 149 -35.56 1.21 -0.45
C GLY A 149 -34.87 1.59 -1.77
N SER A 150 -33.71 1.01 -2.09
CA SER A 150 -32.97 1.27 -3.34
C SER A 150 -33.39 0.40 -4.54
N GLY A 151 -34.18 -0.64 -4.31
CA GLY A 151 -34.50 -1.72 -5.26
C GLY A 151 -33.34 -2.69 -5.53
N LYS A 152 -32.15 -2.48 -4.95
CA LYS A 152 -30.95 -3.29 -5.22
C LYS A 152 -30.81 -4.42 -4.21
N ILE A 153 -30.88 -5.67 -4.68
CA ILE A 153 -30.71 -6.86 -3.85
C ILE A 153 -29.25 -7.32 -3.84
N LEU A 154 -28.65 -7.38 -2.65
CA LEU A 154 -27.42 -8.12 -2.41
C LEU A 154 -27.74 -9.60 -2.20
N LYS A 155 -27.06 -10.45 -2.97
CA LYS A 155 -27.23 -11.90 -2.90
C LYS A 155 -26.44 -12.51 -1.74
N ALA A 156 -27.03 -13.51 -1.12
CA ALA A 156 -26.37 -14.31 -0.09
C ALA A 156 -25.15 -15.06 -0.65
N ILE A 157 -24.10 -15.17 0.16
CA ILE A 157 -22.96 -16.06 -0.11
C ILE A 157 -23.11 -17.37 0.65
N ASP A 158 -22.62 -18.46 0.06
CA ASP A 158 -22.62 -19.79 0.66
C ASP A 158 -21.36 -19.97 1.53
N LEU A 159 -21.47 -19.59 2.80
CA LEU A 159 -20.37 -19.67 3.75
C LEU A 159 -19.86 -21.10 3.97
N SER A 160 -20.73 -22.10 3.86
CA SER A 160 -20.34 -23.51 4.01
C SER A 160 -19.41 -23.95 2.88
N LYS A 161 -19.76 -23.63 1.62
CA LYS A 161 -18.88 -23.92 0.47
C LYS A 161 -17.56 -23.15 0.54
N ILE A 162 -17.59 -21.92 1.02
CA ILE A 162 -16.38 -21.10 1.18
C ILE A 162 -15.48 -21.68 2.26
N ALA A 163 -16.02 -21.95 3.45
CA ALA A 163 -15.28 -22.50 4.59
C ALA A 163 -14.63 -23.86 4.25
N GLN A 164 -15.31 -24.72 3.48
CA GLN A 164 -14.77 -26.01 3.04
C GLN A 164 -13.66 -25.89 1.98
N LYS A 165 -13.47 -24.71 1.37
CA LYS A 165 -12.49 -24.44 0.32
C LYS A 165 -11.42 -23.43 0.75
N VAL A 166 -11.28 -23.17 2.05
CA VAL A 166 -10.19 -22.30 2.53
C VAL A 166 -8.81 -22.87 2.17
N GLY A 167 -7.87 -21.99 1.88
CA GLY A 167 -6.53 -22.34 1.41
C GLY A 167 -5.52 -21.22 1.62
N LYS A 168 -4.41 -21.25 0.87
CA LYS A 168 -3.40 -20.19 0.93
C LYS A 168 -3.98 -18.88 0.36
N SER A 169 -3.54 -17.75 0.90
CA SER A 169 -3.89 -16.44 0.37
C SER A 169 -3.39 -16.25 -1.06
N SER A 170 -4.14 -15.47 -1.82
CA SER A 170 -3.85 -15.07 -3.20
C SER A 170 -3.80 -13.55 -3.33
N ARG A 171 -3.38 -13.06 -4.50
CA ARG A 171 -3.45 -11.62 -4.82
C ARG A 171 -4.87 -11.09 -4.71
N ASP A 172 -5.89 -11.87 -5.06
CA ASP A 172 -7.30 -11.48 -4.93
C ASP A 172 -7.74 -11.30 -3.48
N THR A 173 -7.35 -12.21 -2.57
CA THR A 173 -7.71 -12.11 -1.14
C THR A 173 -7.09 -10.88 -0.48
N CYS A 174 -5.83 -10.56 -0.80
CA CYS A 174 -5.18 -9.33 -0.34
C CYS A 174 -5.80 -8.09 -1.04
N GLY A 175 -6.04 -8.22 -2.34
CA GLY A 175 -6.57 -7.21 -3.23
C GLY A 175 -8.00 -6.75 -2.90
N GLY A 176 -8.81 -7.64 -2.33
CA GLY A 176 -10.16 -7.32 -1.83
C GLY A 176 -10.19 -6.08 -0.92
N CYS A 177 -9.08 -5.82 -0.22
CA CYS A 177 -8.88 -4.59 0.55
C CYS A 177 -7.83 -3.65 -0.08
N HIS A 178 -6.70 -4.18 -0.54
CA HIS A 178 -5.54 -3.37 -0.91
C HIS A 178 -5.66 -2.69 -2.29
N PHE A 179 -6.43 -3.28 -3.22
CA PHE A 179 -6.72 -2.66 -4.52
C PHE A 179 -7.78 -1.55 -4.39
N ASN A 180 -8.70 -1.67 -3.43
CA ASN A 180 -9.87 -0.81 -3.29
C ASN A 180 -9.72 0.33 -2.25
N GLY A 181 -8.49 0.64 -1.86
CA GLY A 181 -8.21 1.68 -0.85
C GLY A 181 -8.67 3.06 -1.30
N GLY A 182 -9.23 3.87 -0.38
CA GLY A 182 -9.66 5.24 -0.69
C GLY A 182 -11.04 5.35 -1.35
N GLY A 183 -11.84 4.27 -1.28
CA GLY A 183 -13.24 4.26 -1.73
C GLY A 183 -13.45 3.76 -3.16
N GLY A 184 -12.46 3.09 -3.75
CA GLY A 184 -12.55 2.49 -5.07
C GLY A 184 -11.23 1.86 -5.51
N ASP A 185 -11.30 1.09 -6.59
CA ASP A 185 -10.16 0.40 -7.20
C ASP A 185 -9.10 1.37 -7.72
N GLY A 186 -7.81 1.10 -7.45
CA GLY A 186 -6.66 1.90 -7.86
C GLY A 186 -6.60 3.33 -7.29
N VAL A 187 -7.57 3.74 -6.46
CA VAL A 187 -7.72 5.15 -6.04
C VAL A 187 -6.54 5.62 -5.19
N LYS A 188 -6.10 4.81 -4.21
CA LYS A 188 -5.21 5.27 -3.14
C LYS A 188 -3.72 5.12 -3.42
N HIS A 189 -3.21 3.90 -3.53
CA HIS A 189 -1.76 3.66 -3.65
C HIS A 189 -1.26 4.01 -5.06
N GLY A 190 -2.05 3.70 -6.09
CA GLY A 190 -1.71 3.94 -7.49
C GLY A 190 -0.81 2.87 -8.11
N ASP A 191 -0.01 2.16 -7.33
CA ASP A 191 0.72 0.95 -7.74
C ASP A 191 0.02 -0.36 -7.32
N MET A 192 -1.21 -0.27 -6.80
CA MET A 192 -2.02 -1.41 -6.36
C MET A 192 -3.47 -1.23 -6.80
N ASP A 193 -3.93 -2.07 -7.72
CA ASP A 193 -5.28 -2.11 -8.28
C ASP A 193 -5.62 -3.52 -8.80
N SER A 194 -6.87 -3.74 -9.22
CA SER A 194 -7.37 -5.07 -9.61
C SER A 194 -6.69 -5.70 -10.82
N SER A 195 -5.98 -4.95 -11.66
CA SER A 195 -5.15 -5.52 -12.74
C SER A 195 -4.04 -6.42 -12.21
N LEU A 196 -3.66 -6.29 -10.93
CA LEU A 196 -2.69 -7.16 -10.27
C LEU A 196 -3.27 -8.51 -9.79
N ALA A 197 -4.56 -8.78 -10.02
CA ALA A 197 -5.12 -10.12 -9.80
C ALA A 197 -4.39 -11.18 -10.64
N ALA A 198 -4.25 -10.92 -11.93
CA ALA A 198 -3.53 -11.75 -12.89
C ALA A 198 -2.79 -10.87 -13.92
N PRO A 199 -1.72 -10.17 -13.50
CA PRO A 199 -1.04 -9.21 -14.37
C PRO A 199 -0.17 -9.92 -15.39
N GLU A 200 0.06 -9.27 -16.53
CA GLU A 200 1.14 -9.62 -17.45
C GLU A 200 2.49 -9.08 -16.94
N LYS A 201 3.58 -9.64 -17.46
CA LYS A 201 4.96 -9.24 -17.14
C LYS A 201 5.22 -7.74 -17.30
N GLU A 202 4.59 -7.13 -18.29
CA GLU A 202 4.70 -5.70 -18.59
C GLU A 202 4.23 -4.84 -17.42
N LEU A 203 3.23 -5.31 -16.67
CA LEU A 203 2.66 -4.61 -15.52
C LEU A 203 3.51 -4.85 -14.25
N ASP A 204 3.78 -6.09 -13.90
CA ASP A 204 4.67 -6.44 -12.77
C ASP A 204 5.41 -7.75 -13.04
N VAL A 205 6.74 -7.69 -13.08
CA VAL A 205 7.58 -8.87 -13.38
C VAL A 205 7.57 -9.96 -12.31
N HIS A 206 7.23 -9.62 -11.06
CA HIS A 206 7.19 -10.58 -9.96
C HIS A 206 5.83 -11.26 -9.88
N MET A 207 4.76 -10.49 -10.10
CA MET A 207 3.38 -10.98 -10.06
C MET A 207 2.86 -11.52 -11.39
N ASP A 208 3.63 -11.42 -12.48
CA ASP A 208 3.33 -11.98 -13.80
C ASP A 208 2.70 -13.38 -13.70
N ALA A 209 1.42 -13.47 -14.03
CA ALA A 209 0.61 -14.68 -13.87
C ALA A 209 1.07 -15.83 -14.76
N SER A 210 1.80 -15.55 -15.85
CA SER A 210 2.40 -16.56 -16.72
C SER A 210 3.88 -16.82 -16.42
N GLY A 211 4.46 -16.07 -15.48
CA GLY A 211 5.88 -16.07 -15.16
C GLY A 211 6.15 -16.56 -13.73
N LEU A 212 6.65 -15.66 -12.88
CA LEU A 212 6.98 -15.99 -11.49
C LEU A 212 5.74 -16.19 -10.62
N ASP A 213 4.60 -15.59 -11.00
CA ASP A 213 3.29 -15.70 -10.36
C ASP A 213 3.34 -15.53 -8.83
N PHE A 214 4.11 -14.55 -8.33
CA PHE A 214 4.20 -14.31 -6.90
C PHE A 214 2.84 -13.90 -6.34
N THR A 215 2.43 -14.51 -5.23
CA THR A 215 1.39 -13.95 -4.38
C THR A 215 2.00 -12.87 -3.49
N CYS A 216 1.16 -12.03 -2.88
CA CYS A 216 1.63 -11.01 -1.94
C CYS A 216 2.47 -11.63 -0.82
N GLY A 217 2.06 -12.80 -0.31
CA GLY A 217 2.74 -13.54 0.75
C GLY A 217 4.12 -14.10 0.38
N THR A 218 4.48 -14.14 -0.90
CA THR A 218 5.83 -14.53 -1.33
C THR A 218 6.87 -13.49 -0.89
N CYS A 219 6.56 -12.21 -1.06
CA CYS A 219 7.43 -11.08 -0.66
C CYS A 219 7.12 -10.63 0.77
N HIS A 220 5.84 -10.45 1.10
CA HIS A 220 5.34 -10.16 2.44
C HIS A 220 5.27 -11.44 3.28
N LYS A 221 6.42 -12.10 3.39
CA LYS A 221 6.56 -13.37 4.12
C LYS A 221 6.02 -13.20 5.53
N THR A 222 5.10 -14.08 5.88
CA THR A 222 4.32 -14.01 7.11
C THR A 222 4.73 -15.14 8.04
N SER A 223 4.89 -14.83 9.33
CA SER A 223 5.04 -15.83 10.39
C SER A 223 4.07 -15.49 11.50
N SER A 224 3.34 -16.49 12.02
CA SER A 224 2.34 -16.28 13.08
C SER A 224 1.35 -15.14 12.74
N HIS A 225 0.85 -15.13 11.49
CA HIS A 225 -0.03 -14.10 10.93
C HIS A 225 0.52 -12.65 10.92
N ASP A 226 1.78 -12.44 11.31
CA ASP A 226 2.43 -11.13 11.24
C ASP A 226 3.05 -10.93 9.85
N VAL A 227 2.38 -10.09 9.06
CA VAL A 227 2.73 -9.81 7.67
C VAL A 227 3.84 -8.76 7.63
N ALA A 228 4.98 -9.11 7.03
CA ALA A 228 6.12 -8.22 6.90
C ALA A 228 5.82 -6.98 6.04
N GLY A 229 6.56 -5.90 6.27
CA GLY A 229 6.38 -4.62 5.60
C GLY A 229 5.47 -3.65 6.37
N SER A 230 5.70 -2.35 6.16
CA SER A 230 5.00 -1.31 6.90
C SER A 230 5.03 0.00 6.12
N ARG A 231 3.87 0.63 5.93
CA ARG A 231 3.80 2.02 5.41
C ARG A 231 4.14 3.08 6.47
N TYR A 232 4.16 2.70 7.75
CA TYR A 232 4.48 3.62 8.85
C TYR A 232 5.98 3.64 9.17
N THR A 233 6.67 2.55 8.83
CA THR A 233 8.12 2.35 9.03
C THR A 233 8.69 1.52 7.89
N PRO A 234 8.59 2.01 6.64
CA PRO A 234 9.15 1.28 5.50
C PRO A 234 10.68 1.24 5.59
N THR A 235 11.26 0.14 5.10
CA THR A 235 12.71 -0.01 5.00
C THR A 235 13.21 0.77 3.80
N ALA A 236 13.73 1.99 4.01
CA ALA A 236 14.23 2.83 2.91
C ALA A 236 15.56 2.35 2.34
N LYS A 237 16.42 1.76 3.18
CA LYS A 237 17.69 1.14 2.80
C LYS A 237 17.82 -0.16 3.55
N ASP A 238 18.06 -1.24 2.82
CA ASP A 238 18.33 -2.56 3.38
C ASP A 238 19.85 -2.79 3.40
N ALA A 239 20.39 -3.13 4.56
CA ALA A 239 21.81 -3.37 4.76
C ALA A 239 22.14 -4.85 4.95
N GLU A 240 21.15 -5.73 5.10
CA GLU A 240 21.33 -7.12 5.53
C GLU A 240 21.63 -8.08 4.36
N GLY A 241 21.37 -7.63 3.13
CA GLY A 241 21.69 -8.40 1.93
C GLY A 241 20.65 -9.47 1.58
N ALA A 242 21.02 -10.39 0.68
CA ALA A 242 20.09 -11.41 0.22
C ALA A 242 19.84 -12.46 1.30
N HIS A 243 18.58 -12.80 1.51
CA HIS A 243 18.16 -13.79 2.49
C HIS A 243 18.63 -15.19 2.04
N LEU A 244 19.42 -15.84 2.88
CA LEU A 244 19.84 -17.22 2.68
C LEU A 244 18.79 -18.20 3.23
N ARG A 245 18.57 -19.31 2.51
CA ARG A 245 17.67 -20.37 2.97
C ARG A 245 18.17 -20.96 4.29
N GLY A 246 17.29 -20.98 5.29
CA GLY A 246 17.59 -21.55 6.62
C GLY A 246 18.16 -20.56 7.64
N ALA A 247 18.49 -19.33 7.23
CA ALA A 247 18.86 -18.27 8.17
C ALA A 247 17.61 -17.68 8.83
N THR A 248 17.69 -17.44 10.13
CA THR A 248 16.55 -17.06 10.98
C THR A 248 16.32 -15.55 11.06
N ASP A 249 17.35 -14.73 10.83
CA ASP A 249 17.30 -13.26 11.01
C ASP A 249 18.04 -12.50 9.90
N ASN A 250 17.41 -12.30 8.75
CA ASN A 250 18.02 -11.56 7.63
C ASN A 250 17.40 -10.17 7.39
N GLY A 251 16.65 -9.63 8.35
CA GLY A 251 15.96 -8.35 8.17
C GLY A 251 14.60 -8.47 7.46
N ASN A 252 14.19 -7.41 6.77
CA ASN A 252 12.85 -7.31 6.18
C ASN A 252 12.78 -8.09 4.85
N PRO A 253 11.97 -9.18 4.75
CA PRO A 253 11.88 -9.97 3.53
C PRO A 253 11.23 -9.22 2.35
N ALA A 254 10.51 -8.13 2.63
CA ALA A 254 9.77 -7.37 1.63
C ALA A 254 10.60 -6.27 0.93
N THR A 255 11.91 -6.44 0.82
CA THR A 255 12.82 -5.53 0.12
C THR A 255 13.32 -6.15 -1.18
N CYS A 256 13.85 -5.34 -2.11
CA CYS A 256 14.48 -5.88 -3.32
C CYS A 256 15.77 -6.66 -2.99
N ILE A 257 16.50 -6.19 -1.98
CA ILE A 257 17.81 -6.70 -1.59
C ILE A 257 17.70 -8.10 -0.98
N SER A 258 16.59 -8.43 -0.33
CA SER A 258 16.32 -9.76 0.23
C SER A 258 16.41 -10.89 -0.81
N CYS A 259 16.14 -10.62 -2.09
CA CYS A 259 16.27 -11.60 -3.17
C CYS A 259 17.44 -11.29 -4.13
N HIS A 260 17.73 -10.01 -4.39
CA HIS A 260 18.67 -9.61 -5.44
C HIS A 260 20.07 -9.21 -4.93
N GLY A 261 20.22 -9.01 -3.61
CA GLY A 261 21.41 -8.41 -3.03
C GLY A 261 21.61 -6.94 -3.44
N ASN A 262 22.75 -6.37 -3.04
CA ASN A 262 23.05 -4.95 -3.26
C ASN A 262 23.73 -4.63 -4.61
N VAL A 263 24.24 -5.64 -5.32
CA VAL A 263 25.00 -5.46 -6.57
C VAL A 263 24.47 -6.33 -7.72
N PRO A 264 23.17 -6.20 -8.08
CA PRO A 264 22.55 -7.12 -9.05
C PRO A 264 23.04 -6.94 -10.49
N HIS A 265 23.65 -5.80 -10.85
CA HIS A 265 24.03 -5.48 -12.21
C HIS A 265 25.43 -6.03 -12.55
N LYS A 266 25.48 -7.19 -13.21
CA LYS A 266 26.75 -7.84 -13.59
C LYS A 266 27.40 -7.23 -14.84
N GLN A 267 26.59 -6.75 -15.78
CA GLN A 267 27.07 -6.21 -17.07
C GLN A 267 27.45 -4.73 -16.97
N GLU A 268 26.73 -3.96 -16.16
CA GLU A 268 26.94 -2.53 -15.97
C GLU A 268 27.22 -2.20 -14.50
N ALA A 269 28.47 -2.41 -14.08
CA ALA A 269 28.86 -2.21 -12.68
C ALA A 269 28.60 -0.79 -12.15
N ARG A 270 28.53 0.22 -13.04
CA ARG A 270 28.18 1.60 -12.67
C ARG A 270 26.77 1.72 -12.09
N LEU A 271 25.82 0.89 -12.50
CA LEU A 271 24.47 0.88 -11.93
C LEU A 271 24.48 0.45 -10.45
N ASN A 272 25.40 -0.44 -10.06
CA ASN A 272 25.57 -0.81 -8.65
C ASN A 272 26.04 0.37 -7.79
N GLN A 273 26.81 1.30 -8.35
CA GLN A 273 27.18 2.53 -7.63
C GLN A 273 25.97 3.44 -7.40
N HIS A 274 25.03 3.49 -8.36
CA HIS A 274 23.79 4.24 -8.18
C HIS A 274 22.94 3.66 -7.05
N ALA A 275 22.92 2.33 -6.87
CA ALA A 275 22.19 1.66 -5.79
C ALA A 275 22.69 2.01 -4.36
N THR A 276 23.75 2.83 -4.24
CA THR A 276 24.18 3.41 -2.95
C THR A 276 23.38 4.64 -2.54
N LYS A 277 22.69 5.28 -3.50
CA LYS A 277 21.90 6.51 -3.31
C LYS A 277 20.50 6.43 -3.92
N LEU A 278 20.27 5.63 -4.95
CA LEU A 278 18.96 5.39 -5.57
C LEU A 278 18.37 4.09 -5.05
N ALA A 279 17.12 4.15 -4.58
CA ALA A 279 16.35 2.93 -4.30
C ALA A 279 16.11 2.15 -5.60
N CYS A 280 16.05 0.83 -5.55
CA CYS A 280 15.78 -0.01 -6.72
C CYS A 280 14.47 0.40 -7.42
N GLN A 281 13.46 0.73 -6.61
CA GLN A 281 12.15 1.21 -7.03
C GLN A 281 12.25 2.44 -7.94
N THR A 282 13.19 3.36 -7.69
CA THR A 282 13.36 4.60 -8.47
C THR A 282 13.60 4.30 -9.94
N CYS A 283 14.46 3.32 -10.23
CA CYS A 283 14.80 2.94 -11.60
C CYS A 283 13.81 1.93 -12.19
N HIS A 284 13.29 1.01 -11.37
CA HIS A 284 12.51 -0.12 -11.85
C HIS A 284 10.99 0.07 -11.83
N ILE A 285 10.49 1.19 -11.30
CA ILE A 285 9.08 1.58 -11.37
C ILE A 285 8.99 2.96 -12.05
N PRO A 286 9.12 3.02 -13.38
CA PRO A 286 9.22 4.29 -14.12
C PRO A 286 7.91 5.10 -14.06
N GLU A 287 6.79 4.40 -13.95
CA GLU A 287 5.41 4.91 -13.91
C GLU A 287 4.54 3.95 -13.06
N PHE A 288 3.52 4.49 -12.39
CA PHE A 288 2.48 3.72 -11.68
C PHE A 288 1.09 3.95 -12.31
N ALA A 289 0.06 3.24 -11.83
CA ALA A 289 -1.27 3.19 -12.44
C ALA A 289 -1.20 2.77 -13.93
N ARG A 290 -0.44 1.70 -14.18
CA ARG A 290 -0.14 1.18 -15.53
C ARG A 290 -1.08 0.05 -15.98
N GLY A 291 -1.95 -0.42 -15.10
CA GLY A 291 -2.89 -1.52 -15.37
C GLY A 291 -4.16 -1.12 -16.12
N GLY A 292 -4.22 0.10 -16.68
CA GLY A 292 -5.44 0.65 -17.28
C GLY A 292 -6.48 1.15 -16.26
N ILE A 293 -6.10 1.22 -14.97
CA ILE A 293 -6.95 1.73 -13.89
C ILE A 293 -6.39 3.07 -13.42
N ALA A 294 -7.18 4.13 -13.61
CA ALA A 294 -6.78 5.48 -13.22
C ALA A 294 -6.75 5.64 -11.70
N THR A 295 -5.69 6.25 -11.19
CA THR A 295 -5.56 6.58 -9.78
C THR A 295 -5.95 8.03 -9.54
N LYS A 296 -6.53 8.34 -8.37
CA LYS A 296 -6.77 9.74 -8.01
C LYS A 296 -5.45 10.40 -7.63
N MET A 297 -5.21 11.59 -8.15
CA MET A 297 -4.06 12.45 -7.84
C MET A 297 -4.45 13.67 -7.01
N ASN A 298 -5.72 14.08 -7.05
CA ASN A 298 -6.26 15.14 -6.20
C ASN A 298 -7.70 14.84 -5.76
N TRP A 299 -8.06 15.26 -4.55
CA TRP A 299 -9.44 15.25 -4.05
C TRP A 299 -9.78 16.55 -3.29
N ASP A 300 -10.64 17.38 -3.87
CA ASP A 300 -11.11 18.63 -3.27
C ASP A 300 -12.51 18.47 -2.66
N TRP A 301 -12.59 18.34 -1.33
CA TRP A 301 -13.86 18.28 -0.60
C TRP A 301 -14.58 19.62 -0.50
N SER A 302 -13.92 20.75 -0.77
CA SER A 302 -14.51 22.09 -0.62
C SER A 302 -15.59 22.38 -1.66
N THR A 303 -15.61 21.62 -2.76
CA THR A 303 -16.62 21.74 -3.83
C THR A 303 -17.77 20.74 -3.67
N ALA A 304 -17.71 19.86 -2.67
CA ALA A 304 -18.76 18.90 -2.38
C ALA A 304 -20.06 19.62 -1.97
N GLY A 305 -21.20 18.98 -2.25
CA GLY A 305 -22.52 19.49 -1.88
C GLY A 305 -23.34 20.09 -3.01
N GLN A 306 -22.83 20.17 -4.25
CA GLN A 306 -23.61 20.69 -5.38
C GLN A 306 -24.80 19.77 -5.68
N ARG A 307 -25.92 20.36 -6.07
CA ARG A 307 -27.15 19.66 -6.45
C ARG A 307 -27.61 20.17 -7.82
N ASP A 308 -28.42 19.38 -8.52
CA ASP A 308 -29.09 19.85 -9.73
C ASP A 308 -30.27 20.77 -9.39
N ALA A 309 -30.97 21.23 -10.44
CA ALA A 309 -32.15 22.09 -10.30
C ALA A 309 -33.31 21.45 -9.51
N ASN A 310 -33.34 20.12 -9.39
CA ASN A 310 -34.34 19.37 -8.64
C ASN A 310 -33.87 19.04 -7.21
N GLY A 311 -32.71 19.56 -6.79
CA GLY A 311 -32.11 19.27 -5.49
C GLY A 311 -31.48 17.88 -5.39
N GLN A 312 -31.30 17.15 -6.49
CA GLN A 312 -30.69 15.82 -6.49
C GLN A 312 -29.17 15.89 -6.53
N GLN A 313 -28.51 14.84 -6.02
CA GLN A 313 -27.06 14.70 -6.10
C GLN A 313 -26.62 14.51 -7.56
N ILE A 314 -25.51 15.11 -7.94
CA ILE A 314 -24.96 15.08 -9.29
C ILE A 314 -23.61 14.37 -9.32
N THR A 315 -23.31 13.83 -10.50
CA THR A 315 -22.00 13.26 -10.84
C THR A 315 -21.57 13.86 -12.17
N ARG A 316 -20.29 14.25 -12.29
CA ARG A 316 -19.70 14.61 -13.58
C ARG A 316 -18.58 13.63 -13.92
N LYS A 317 -18.39 13.45 -15.23
CA LYS A 317 -17.36 12.58 -15.78
C LYS A 317 -16.47 13.36 -16.73
N ASP A 318 -15.20 12.95 -16.81
CA ASP A 318 -14.28 13.43 -17.84
C ASP A 318 -14.55 12.76 -19.20
N ALA A 319 -13.76 13.12 -20.22
CA ALA A 319 -13.87 12.56 -21.57
C ALA A 319 -13.58 11.05 -21.65
N LYS A 320 -12.87 10.48 -20.65
CA LYS A 320 -12.59 9.05 -20.53
C LYS A 320 -13.66 8.30 -19.73
N GLY A 321 -14.69 9.00 -19.25
CA GLY A 321 -15.77 8.44 -18.45
C GLY A 321 -15.46 8.26 -16.97
N HIS A 322 -14.30 8.75 -16.49
CA HIS A 322 -13.98 8.75 -15.07
C HIS A 322 -14.79 9.79 -14.34
N ILE A 323 -15.29 9.45 -13.15
CA ILE A 323 -15.96 10.43 -12.29
C ILE A 323 -14.93 11.45 -11.82
N ASN A 324 -15.06 12.70 -12.28
CA ASN A 324 -14.22 13.83 -11.86
C ASN A 324 -14.94 14.76 -10.87
N TYR A 325 -16.23 14.54 -10.62
CA TYR A 325 -16.98 15.18 -9.55
C TYR A 325 -18.12 14.27 -9.05
N GLU A 326 -18.34 14.21 -7.74
CA GLU A 326 -19.53 13.61 -7.13
C GLU A 326 -19.98 14.50 -5.96
N SER A 327 -21.27 14.86 -5.87
CA SER A 327 -21.79 15.76 -4.80
C SER A 327 -21.35 15.36 -3.40
N ARG A 328 -21.25 14.05 -3.14
CA ARG A 328 -20.87 13.47 -1.85
C ARG A 328 -19.41 13.70 -1.46
N LYS A 329 -18.56 14.08 -2.40
CA LYS A 329 -17.10 13.98 -2.27
C LYS A 329 -16.37 15.18 -2.86
N GLY A 330 -16.95 15.91 -3.81
CA GLY A 330 -16.32 17.05 -4.48
C GLY A 330 -15.57 16.64 -5.75
N ASP A 331 -14.58 17.45 -6.13
CA ASP A 331 -13.82 17.28 -7.39
C ASP A 331 -12.63 16.32 -7.24
N PHE A 332 -12.32 15.61 -8.33
CA PHE A 332 -11.21 14.70 -8.45
C PHE A 332 -10.35 15.03 -9.66
N ILE A 333 -9.04 14.82 -9.53
CA ILE A 333 -8.13 14.67 -10.67
C ILE A 333 -7.68 13.23 -10.70
N LEU A 334 -7.81 12.56 -11.84
CA LEU A 334 -7.38 11.18 -12.06
C LEU A 334 -6.30 11.13 -13.12
N ALA A 335 -5.41 10.14 -13.02
CA ALA A 335 -4.36 9.91 -14.01
C ALA A 335 -4.00 8.43 -14.10
N GLU A 336 -3.47 8.04 -15.26
CA GLU A 336 -2.90 6.73 -15.57
C GLU A 336 -1.45 6.93 -15.99
N ASN A 337 -0.61 5.89 -15.89
CA ASN A 337 0.81 5.93 -16.29
C ASN A 337 1.55 7.13 -15.67
N VAL A 338 1.36 7.30 -14.37
CA VAL A 338 1.83 8.48 -13.64
C VAL A 338 3.32 8.34 -13.33
N LYS A 339 4.09 9.34 -13.75
CA LYS A 339 5.51 9.46 -13.38
C LYS A 339 5.64 9.79 -11.88
N PRO A 340 6.39 9.02 -11.09
CA PRO A 340 6.58 9.32 -9.67
C PRO A 340 7.26 10.68 -9.45
N THR A 341 6.99 11.27 -8.29
CA THR A 341 7.88 12.30 -7.73
C THR A 341 9.03 11.62 -6.99
N TYR A 342 10.24 12.18 -7.03
CA TYR A 342 11.40 11.58 -6.38
C TYR A 342 11.83 12.42 -5.18
N VAL A 343 12.12 11.77 -4.05
CA VAL A 343 12.50 12.43 -2.80
C VAL A 343 13.61 11.66 -2.09
N TRP A 344 14.41 12.35 -1.28
CA TRP A 344 15.27 11.69 -0.30
C TRP A 344 14.42 11.09 0.81
N PHE A 345 14.67 9.82 1.13
CA PHE A 345 13.89 9.08 2.11
C PHE A 345 14.77 8.16 2.95
N ASN A 346 14.62 8.23 4.28
CA ASN A 346 15.38 7.43 5.24
C ASN A 346 14.53 6.41 6.02
N GLY A 347 13.27 6.22 5.64
CA GLY A 347 12.37 5.23 6.26
C GLY A 347 11.49 5.81 7.36
N GLN A 348 11.80 7.03 7.84
CA GLN A 348 10.98 7.71 8.82
C GLN A 348 9.80 8.44 8.15
N VAL A 349 8.59 8.21 8.64
CA VAL A 349 7.40 8.92 8.19
C VAL A 349 6.75 9.58 9.40
N ASN A 350 6.67 10.92 9.38
CA ASN A 350 5.96 11.69 10.40
C ASN A 350 4.56 12.00 9.88
N TYR A 351 3.55 11.84 10.72
CA TYR A 351 2.16 12.14 10.36
C TYR A 351 1.67 13.37 11.12
N THR A 352 0.85 14.20 10.48
CA THR A 352 0.01 15.17 11.19
C THR A 352 -1.16 14.43 11.80
N LEU A 353 -1.26 14.48 13.12
CA LEU A 353 -2.33 13.87 13.90
C LEU A 353 -3.51 14.84 14.04
N LYS A 354 -4.70 14.30 14.33
CA LYS A 354 -5.94 15.09 14.51
C LYS A 354 -5.88 16.13 15.64
N THR A 355 -4.90 16.01 16.53
CA THR A 355 -4.63 16.91 17.65
C THR A 355 -3.61 17.99 17.34
N ASP A 356 -2.90 17.89 16.21
CA ASP A 356 -1.81 18.79 15.86
C ASP A 356 -2.35 20.09 15.30
N LYS A 357 -1.74 21.21 15.70
CA LYS A 357 -2.05 22.52 15.14
C LYS A 357 -1.42 22.67 13.76
N LEU A 358 -2.20 23.19 12.83
CA LEU A 358 -1.81 23.47 11.46
C LEU A 358 -1.16 24.85 11.38
N ASP A 359 -0.13 24.95 10.54
CA ASP A 359 0.34 26.23 10.04
C ASP A 359 -0.50 26.64 8.83
N VAL A 360 -1.47 27.53 9.05
CA VAL A 360 -2.38 28.00 8.00
C VAL A 360 -1.74 29.02 7.05
N ASN A 361 -0.52 29.48 7.33
CA ASN A 361 0.23 30.35 6.42
C ASN A 361 1.07 29.55 5.42
N ALA A 362 1.27 28.26 5.65
CA ALA A 362 1.92 27.38 4.70
C ALA A 362 1.05 27.18 3.45
N ASP A 363 1.68 27.09 2.27
CA ASP A 363 0.97 26.86 1.00
C ASP A 363 0.16 25.56 0.99
N VAL A 364 0.61 24.56 1.76
CA VAL A 364 -0.02 23.25 1.90
C VAL A 364 0.22 22.66 3.28
N THR A 365 -0.82 22.00 3.83
CA THR A 365 -0.70 21.17 5.03
C THR A 365 -0.28 19.75 4.64
N HIS A 366 0.88 19.30 5.11
CA HIS A 366 1.35 17.94 4.89
C HIS A 366 0.66 16.97 5.84
N ILE A 367 -0.15 16.04 5.32
CA ILE A 367 -0.73 14.94 6.11
C ILE A 367 0.35 14.01 6.66
N ASN A 368 1.40 13.83 5.87
CA ASN A 368 2.64 13.20 6.30
C ASN A 368 3.84 13.87 5.64
N THR A 369 4.98 13.75 6.29
CA THR A 369 6.28 14.13 5.75
C THR A 369 7.21 12.91 5.77
N LEU A 370 7.89 12.70 4.64
CA LEU A 370 8.90 11.68 4.49
C LEU A 370 10.23 12.27 4.95
N GLY A 371 10.82 11.69 6.00
CA GLY A 371 12.12 12.09 6.50
C GLY A 371 13.23 11.66 5.56
N GLY A 372 14.31 12.44 5.49
CA GLY A 372 15.47 12.12 4.67
C GLY A 372 16.21 13.38 4.24
N SER A 373 17.49 13.23 3.95
CA SER A 373 18.32 14.29 3.39
C SER A 373 19.49 13.67 2.60
N PRO A 374 20.11 14.43 1.67
CA PRO A 374 21.31 13.95 0.97
C PRO A 374 22.49 13.66 1.91
N THR A 375 22.51 14.24 3.12
CA THR A 375 23.64 14.27 4.04
C THR A 375 23.51 13.36 5.26
N ASP A 376 22.35 12.73 5.50
CA ASP A 376 22.12 11.93 6.71
C ASP A 376 22.76 10.52 6.69
N GLY A 377 23.41 10.12 5.58
CA GLY A 377 24.12 8.85 5.43
C GLY A 377 23.24 7.60 5.31
N LYS A 378 21.93 7.71 5.55
CA LYS A 378 20.97 6.59 5.52
C LYS A 378 19.87 6.75 4.48
N SER A 379 19.69 7.95 3.92
CA SER A 379 18.69 8.21 2.90
C SER A 379 19.03 7.62 1.54
N MET A 380 17.98 7.20 0.85
CA MET A 380 17.98 6.83 -0.56
C MET A 380 16.98 7.71 -1.31
N ILE A 381 17.13 7.90 -2.60
CA ILE A 381 16.15 8.57 -3.46
C ILE A 381 15.08 7.55 -3.82
N TRP A 382 13.83 7.85 -3.46
CA TRP A 382 12.67 6.98 -3.62
C TRP A 382 11.61 7.58 -4.54
N PRO A 383 10.88 6.76 -5.33
CA PRO A 383 9.71 7.19 -6.05
C PRO A 383 8.49 7.21 -5.13
N ILE A 384 7.71 8.28 -5.23
CA ILE A 384 6.48 8.46 -4.45
C ILE A 384 5.32 8.89 -5.35
N LYS A 385 4.11 8.53 -4.94
CA LYS A 385 2.89 9.21 -5.35
C LYS A 385 2.67 10.39 -4.40
N ARG A 386 2.64 11.58 -4.97
CA ARG A 386 2.22 12.81 -4.29
C ARG A 386 0.75 13.06 -4.54
N PHE A 387 -0.06 12.96 -3.50
CA PHE A 387 -1.50 13.12 -3.59
C PHE A 387 -1.96 14.44 -2.96
N GLY A 388 -2.57 15.29 -3.77
CA GLY A 388 -3.13 16.57 -3.32
C GLY A 388 -4.56 16.44 -2.80
N GLY A 389 -4.98 17.40 -2.01
CA GLY A 389 -6.38 17.50 -1.62
C GLY A 389 -6.74 18.82 -0.99
N LYS A 390 -8.00 18.93 -0.61
CA LYS A 390 -8.50 20.04 0.18
C LYS A 390 -9.60 19.50 1.10
N GLN A 391 -9.44 19.68 2.41
CA GLN A 391 -10.28 18.99 3.41
C GLN A 391 -10.64 19.93 4.57
N PRO A 392 -11.70 19.62 5.33
CA PRO A 392 -12.17 20.49 6.39
C PRO A 392 -11.18 20.59 7.55
N TYR A 393 -11.04 21.80 8.10
CA TYR A 393 -10.26 22.09 9.30
C TYR A 393 -11.00 23.11 10.18
N ASP A 394 -10.71 23.13 11.47
CA ASP A 394 -11.25 24.09 12.42
C ASP A 394 -10.52 25.43 12.31
N THR A 395 -11.23 26.51 11.97
CA THR A 395 -10.60 27.83 11.75
C THR A 395 -10.12 28.52 13.03
N VAL A 396 -10.52 28.04 14.20
CA VAL A 396 -10.15 28.60 15.50
C VAL A 396 -9.10 27.72 16.19
N ASN A 397 -9.36 26.41 16.26
CA ASN A 397 -8.42 25.46 16.87
C ASN A 397 -7.23 25.15 15.96
N LEU A 398 -7.36 25.42 14.66
CA LEU A 398 -6.37 25.14 13.62
C LEU A 398 -6.02 23.66 13.57
N THR A 399 -7.00 22.76 13.64
CA THR A 399 -6.81 21.30 13.58
C THR A 399 -7.60 20.70 12.43
N LEU A 400 -7.14 19.59 11.86
CA LEU A 400 -7.91 18.86 10.86
C LEU A 400 -9.18 18.27 11.48
N LEU A 401 -10.30 18.37 10.75
CA LEU A 401 -11.58 17.85 11.20
C LEU A 401 -11.84 16.45 10.62
N THR A 402 -12.58 15.65 11.36
CA THR A 402 -12.92 14.26 11.03
C THR A 402 -14.44 14.12 10.87
N PRO A 403 -14.99 14.37 9.66
CA PRO A 403 -16.43 14.38 9.44
C PRO A 403 -17.05 12.97 9.52
N HIS A 404 -18.30 12.92 9.98
CA HIS A 404 -19.19 11.79 9.78
C HIS A 404 -19.71 11.79 8.35
N THR A 405 -19.10 10.98 7.49
CA THR A 405 -19.39 10.95 6.05
C THR A 405 -20.40 9.88 5.67
N ALA A 406 -20.32 8.70 6.27
CA ALA A 406 -21.01 7.50 5.83
C ALA A 406 -22.07 7.05 6.83
N GLY A 407 -23.25 6.69 6.35
CA GLY A 407 -24.37 6.29 7.19
C GLY A 407 -25.70 6.69 6.56
N ASN A 408 -26.78 6.07 7.01
CA ASN A 408 -28.15 6.40 6.57
C ASN A 408 -28.91 7.26 7.60
N ASP A 409 -28.20 7.82 8.58
CA ASP A 409 -28.72 8.76 9.58
C ASP A 409 -28.79 10.21 9.05
N ASP A 410 -29.20 11.14 9.91
CA ASP A 410 -29.42 12.55 9.53
C ASP A 410 -28.16 13.42 9.67
N THR A 411 -27.02 12.83 10.06
CA THR A 411 -25.74 13.53 10.22
C THR A 411 -24.69 13.10 9.19
N GLY A 412 -24.86 11.95 8.53
CA GLY A 412 -23.94 11.46 7.50
C GLY A 412 -23.88 12.37 6.27
N TYR A 413 -22.70 12.89 5.95
CA TYR A 413 -22.52 13.83 4.85
C TYR A 413 -22.97 13.27 3.49
N TRP A 414 -22.69 12.01 3.19
CA TRP A 414 -23.01 11.41 1.88
C TRP A 414 -24.51 11.35 1.57
N LYS A 415 -25.36 11.27 2.60
CA LYS A 415 -26.81 11.29 2.43
C LYS A 415 -27.33 12.73 2.36
N ASN A 416 -26.88 13.55 3.31
CA ASN A 416 -27.52 14.84 3.61
C ASN A 416 -26.85 16.02 2.89
N LEU A 417 -25.55 15.93 2.59
CA LEU A 417 -24.70 17.01 2.05
C LEU A 417 -24.57 18.24 2.97
N GLU A 418 -24.75 18.05 4.29
CA GLU A 418 -24.72 19.10 5.31
C GLU A 418 -23.43 19.02 6.15
N TRP A 419 -22.50 19.96 5.95
CA TRP A 419 -21.19 19.93 6.62
C TRP A 419 -21.28 20.12 8.14
N ASP A 420 -22.09 21.06 8.63
CA ASP A 420 -22.14 21.37 10.07
C ASP A 420 -22.55 20.15 10.90
N LYS A 421 -23.59 19.42 10.45
CA LYS A 421 -24.05 18.19 11.10
C LYS A 421 -23.00 17.08 11.05
N ALA A 422 -22.38 16.90 9.88
CA ALA A 422 -21.36 15.86 9.67
C ALA A 422 -20.11 16.11 10.53
N LEU A 423 -19.64 17.35 10.58
CA LEU A 423 -18.46 17.73 11.36
C LEU A 423 -18.74 17.60 12.86
N GLN A 424 -19.87 18.13 13.33
CA GLN A 424 -20.25 18.05 14.75
C GLN A 424 -20.38 16.59 15.23
N ALA A 425 -20.97 15.71 14.41
CA ALA A 425 -21.09 14.29 14.75
C ALA A 425 -19.72 13.59 14.78
N GLY A 426 -18.89 13.81 13.76
CA GLY A 426 -17.63 13.09 13.61
C GLY A 426 -16.54 13.51 14.60
N VAL A 427 -16.43 14.80 14.92
CA VAL A 427 -15.47 15.30 15.93
C VAL A 427 -15.81 14.84 17.34
N LYS A 428 -17.11 14.71 17.64
CA LYS A 428 -17.59 14.17 18.93
C LYS A 428 -17.09 12.75 19.16
N VAL A 429 -17.17 11.88 18.13
CA VAL A 429 -16.63 10.51 18.20
C VAL A 429 -15.09 10.52 18.24
N SER A 430 -14.47 11.46 17.52
CA SER A 430 -13.01 11.53 17.41
C SER A 430 -12.32 12.08 18.67
N GLY A 431 -13.08 12.71 19.57
CA GLY A 431 -12.60 13.27 20.83
C GLY A 431 -11.77 14.54 20.68
N VAL A 432 -11.93 15.28 19.58
CA VAL A 432 -11.18 16.52 19.32
C VAL A 432 -12.07 17.76 19.54
N PRO A 433 -11.55 18.86 20.13
CA PRO A 433 -12.30 20.10 20.26
C PRO A 433 -12.78 20.64 18.91
N TYR A 434 -14.01 21.14 18.84
CA TYR A 434 -14.57 21.81 17.67
C TYR A 434 -15.17 23.15 18.07
N SER A 435 -14.77 24.21 17.37
CA SER A 435 -15.19 25.59 17.63
C SER A 435 -16.57 25.93 17.06
N GLY A 436 -17.16 25.04 16.25
CA GLY A 436 -18.35 25.34 15.46
C GLY A 436 -18.05 26.10 14.16
N LYS A 437 -16.79 26.41 13.87
CA LYS A 437 -16.37 27.08 12.64
C LYS A 437 -15.38 26.23 11.88
N PHE A 438 -15.62 26.06 10.59
CA PHE A 438 -14.73 25.30 9.71
C PHE A 438 -14.42 26.07 8.44
N GLY A 439 -13.30 25.68 7.82
CA GLY A 439 -12.90 26.06 6.48
C GLY A 439 -12.30 24.86 5.78
N PHE A 440 -11.69 25.09 4.61
CA PHE A 440 -11.00 24.04 3.85
C PHE A 440 -9.55 24.44 3.61
N VAL A 441 -8.62 23.56 3.99
CA VAL A 441 -7.18 23.76 3.81
C VAL A 441 -6.65 22.83 2.73
N LYS A 442 -5.68 23.30 1.93
CA LYS A 442 -4.98 22.45 0.96
C LYS A 442 -4.13 21.43 1.72
N THR A 443 -4.16 20.19 1.28
CA THR A 443 -3.39 19.10 1.89
C THR A 443 -2.57 18.33 0.88
N GLN A 444 -1.47 17.73 1.33
CA GLN A 444 -0.64 16.83 0.55
C GLN A 444 -0.33 15.57 1.36
N MET A 445 -0.34 14.41 0.71
CA MET A 445 0.07 13.15 1.30
C MET A 445 0.97 12.40 0.33
N ASP A 446 2.13 11.97 0.81
CA ASP A 446 3.15 11.29 0.02
C ASP A 446 3.18 9.79 0.34
N TRP A 447 3.15 8.96 -0.70
CA TRP A 447 3.09 7.50 -0.61
C TRP A 447 4.25 6.87 -1.39
N PRO A 448 5.16 6.10 -0.75
CA PRO A 448 6.16 5.32 -1.46
C PRO A 448 5.52 4.35 -2.45
N ILE A 449 6.13 4.23 -3.63
CA ILE A 449 5.71 3.32 -4.70
C ILE A 449 6.64 2.10 -4.71
N THR A 450 6.07 0.89 -4.62
CA THR A 450 6.83 -0.34 -4.37
C THR A 450 6.44 -1.52 -5.26
N HIS A 451 5.33 -1.43 -5.98
CA HIS A 451 4.83 -2.47 -6.89
C HIS A 451 4.78 -1.96 -8.34
N MET A 452 4.32 -2.80 -9.26
CA MET A 452 4.39 -2.58 -10.70
C MET A 452 5.85 -2.43 -11.15
N VAL A 453 6.69 -3.38 -10.73
CA VAL A 453 8.09 -3.42 -11.19
C VAL A 453 8.11 -3.77 -12.67
N ALA A 454 8.61 -2.86 -13.49
CA ALA A 454 8.64 -3.01 -14.93
C ALA A 454 9.73 -4.01 -15.39
N PRO A 455 9.59 -4.60 -16.60
CA PRO A 455 10.66 -5.33 -17.25
C PRO A 455 11.98 -4.55 -17.29
N LYS A 456 13.11 -5.25 -17.22
CA LYS A 456 14.45 -4.64 -17.13
C LYS A 456 14.79 -3.68 -18.29
N ASP A 457 14.24 -3.94 -19.47
CA ASP A 457 14.37 -3.13 -20.69
C ASP A 457 13.49 -1.88 -20.68
N LYS A 458 12.57 -1.78 -19.72
CA LYS A 458 11.72 -0.61 -19.44
C LYS A 458 12.12 0.10 -18.14
N ALA A 459 13.22 -0.31 -17.49
CA ALA A 459 13.79 0.44 -16.39
C ALA A 459 14.32 1.79 -16.89
N LEU A 460 14.37 2.79 -16.01
CA LEU A 460 14.81 4.14 -16.38
C LEU A 460 16.20 4.12 -17.02
N GLY A 461 16.29 4.67 -18.22
CA GLY A 461 17.58 4.85 -18.91
C GLY A 461 18.38 6.02 -18.33
N CYS A 462 19.69 6.04 -18.58
CA CYS A 462 20.60 7.09 -18.09
C CYS A 462 20.08 8.50 -18.43
N VAL A 463 19.63 8.71 -19.67
CA VAL A 463 19.18 10.01 -20.17
C VAL A 463 17.93 10.50 -19.44
N GLU A 464 17.06 9.61 -18.96
CA GLU A 464 15.85 10.01 -18.25
C GLU A 464 16.17 10.75 -16.95
N CYS A 465 17.28 10.41 -16.28
CA CYS A 465 17.70 11.08 -15.05
C CYS A 465 18.72 12.21 -15.31
N HIS A 466 19.65 12.00 -16.26
CA HIS A 466 20.77 12.90 -16.51
C HIS A 466 20.46 14.05 -17.48
N ALA A 467 19.30 14.06 -18.14
CA ALA A 467 18.85 15.22 -18.89
C ALA A 467 18.62 16.43 -17.96
N LYS A 468 18.71 17.65 -18.51
CA LYS A 468 18.50 18.90 -17.76
C LYS A 468 17.18 18.92 -17.00
N ASP A 469 16.10 18.52 -17.67
CA ASP A 469 14.76 18.39 -17.10
C ASP A 469 14.41 16.90 -16.84
N GLY A 470 15.40 16.14 -16.38
CA GLY A 470 15.26 14.71 -16.08
C GLY A 470 14.46 14.40 -14.82
N ARG A 471 14.26 13.11 -14.54
CA ARG A 471 13.48 12.58 -13.41
C ARG A 471 13.90 13.15 -12.05
N LEU A 472 15.20 13.40 -11.87
CA LEU A 472 15.78 13.89 -10.61
C LEU A 472 16.00 15.41 -10.59
N ALA A 473 15.45 16.15 -11.56
CA ALA A 473 15.58 17.60 -11.62
C ALA A 473 15.01 18.27 -10.37
N GLY A 474 15.73 19.25 -9.83
CA GLY A 474 15.34 19.99 -8.62
C GLY A 474 15.59 19.25 -7.30
N LEU A 475 16.17 18.05 -7.31
CA LEU A 475 16.54 17.35 -6.09
C LEU A 475 17.90 17.83 -5.57
N ASP A 476 17.95 18.26 -4.31
CA ASP A 476 19.17 18.78 -3.69
C ASP A 476 20.21 17.69 -3.40
N GLY A 477 21.48 18.11 -3.31
CA GLY A 477 22.58 17.29 -2.81
C GLY A 477 23.03 16.14 -3.72
N ILE A 478 22.64 16.17 -4.99
CA ILE A 478 23.20 15.31 -6.05
C ILE A 478 23.96 16.14 -7.06
N TYR A 479 25.19 15.71 -7.35
CA TYR A 479 25.94 16.22 -8.50
C TYR A 479 25.68 15.32 -9.70
N MET A 480 25.01 15.85 -10.71
CA MET A 480 24.70 15.14 -11.94
C MET A 480 25.44 15.79 -13.11
N PRO A 481 26.47 15.12 -13.68
CA PRO A 481 27.10 15.58 -14.90
C PRO A 481 26.05 15.75 -16.00
N GLY A 482 25.97 16.96 -16.60
CA GLY A 482 25.07 17.28 -17.71
C GLY A 482 23.76 17.99 -17.34
N SER A 483 23.25 17.87 -16.10
CA SER A 483 22.00 18.52 -15.67
C SER A 483 22.19 19.55 -14.56
N GLY A 484 23.26 19.42 -13.75
CA GLY A 484 23.64 20.35 -12.69
C GLY A 484 25.08 20.83 -12.83
N ALA A 485 25.36 21.58 -13.90
CA ALA A 485 26.68 22.19 -14.10
C ALA A 485 26.94 23.21 -12.98
N ASN A 486 27.93 22.96 -12.13
CA ASN A 486 28.53 24.00 -11.31
C ASN A 486 29.73 24.53 -12.12
N PRO A 487 29.65 25.74 -12.70
CA PRO A 487 30.67 26.23 -13.63
C PRO A 487 32.07 26.26 -13.02
N LEU A 488 32.19 26.38 -11.70
CA LEU A 488 33.48 26.36 -11.01
C LEU A 488 34.03 24.94 -10.90
N LEU A 489 33.21 23.96 -10.48
CA LEU A 489 33.62 22.56 -10.42
C LEU A 489 33.91 21.99 -11.81
N ASP A 490 33.14 22.38 -12.82
CA ASP A 490 33.39 21.97 -14.19
C ASP A 490 34.72 22.53 -14.70
N LYS A 491 35.00 23.82 -14.47
CA LYS A 491 36.29 24.43 -14.82
C LYS A 491 37.46 23.78 -14.09
N LEU A 492 37.31 23.49 -12.79
CA LEU A 492 38.35 22.81 -12.00
C LEU A 492 38.58 21.38 -12.49
N GLY A 493 37.50 20.63 -12.74
CA GLY A 493 37.56 19.26 -13.24
C GLY A 493 38.22 19.17 -14.62
N TRP A 494 37.80 20.02 -15.56
CA TRP A 494 38.43 20.10 -16.89
C TRP A 494 39.87 20.64 -16.83
N GLY A 495 40.16 21.55 -15.91
CA GLY A 495 41.53 22.01 -15.66
C GLY A 495 42.45 20.87 -15.19
N LEU A 496 41.98 20.04 -14.25
CA LEU A 496 42.69 18.84 -13.79
C LEU A 496 42.88 17.81 -14.90
N ALA A 497 41.86 17.59 -15.73
CA ALA A 497 41.97 16.70 -16.88
C ALA A 497 43.03 17.19 -17.89
N LEU A 498 43.06 18.50 -18.17
CA LEU A 498 44.06 19.13 -19.04
C LEU A 498 45.48 19.00 -18.46
N LEU A 499 45.66 19.27 -17.16
CA LEU A 499 46.94 19.12 -16.48
C LEU A 499 47.43 17.67 -16.53
N THR A 500 46.53 16.71 -16.33
CA THR A 500 46.85 15.29 -16.42
C THR A 500 47.28 14.90 -17.84
N LEU A 501 46.57 15.38 -18.87
CA LEU A 501 46.94 15.15 -20.26
C LEU A 501 48.33 15.73 -20.58
N LEU A 502 48.61 16.96 -20.15
CA LEU A 502 49.92 17.59 -20.33
C LEU A 502 51.04 16.80 -19.64
N ALA A 503 50.81 16.30 -18.42
CA ALA A 503 51.78 15.47 -17.71
C ALA A 503 52.05 14.14 -18.44
N VAL A 504 51.01 13.47 -18.96
CA VAL A 504 51.16 12.22 -19.74
C VAL A 504 51.91 12.47 -21.05
N LEU A 505 51.57 13.54 -21.78
CA LEU A 505 52.27 13.92 -23.01
C LEU A 505 53.73 14.29 -22.72
N GLY A 506 53.99 15.03 -21.65
CA GLY A 506 55.35 15.38 -21.21
C GLY A 506 56.17 14.15 -20.86
N HIS A 507 55.60 13.20 -20.11
CA HIS A 507 56.24 11.92 -19.80
C HIS A 507 56.51 11.10 -21.06
N GLY A 508 55.57 11.06 -22.01
CA GLY A 508 55.73 10.41 -23.31
C GLY A 508 56.87 11.03 -24.14
N ALA A 509 56.91 12.36 -24.23
CA ALA A 509 57.97 13.08 -24.92
C ALA A 509 59.34 12.84 -24.27
N MET A 510 59.41 12.86 -22.94
CA MET A 510 60.64 12.57 -22.19
C MET A 510 61.14 11.15 -22.47
N ARG A 511 60.25 10.15 -22.53
CA ARG A 511 60.60 8.78 -22.93
C ARG A 511 61.16 8.71 -24.35
N ILE A 512 60.59 9.43 -25.30
CA ILE A 512 61.08 9.45 -26.70
C ILE A 512 62.47 10.10 -26.80
N VAL A 513 62.69 11.21 -26.12
CA VAL A 513 63.97 11.92 -26.12
C VAL A 513 65.07 11.09 -25.45
N LEU A 514 64.78 10.46 -24.31
CA LEU A 514 65.75 9.61 -23.60
C LEU A 514 66.07 8.32 -24.36
N ARG A 515 65.11 7.76 -25.12
CA ARG A 515 65.34 6.59 -25.97
C ARG A 515 66.19 6.89 -27.22
N ARG A 516 66.33 8.15 -27.63
CA ARG A 516 67.26 8.57 -28.69
C ARG A 516 68.68 8.85 -28.19
N LYS A 517 68.88 8.89 -26.87
CA LYS A 517 70.18 9.11 -26.21
C LYS A 517 70.81 7.82 -25.66
N ALA A 518 70.08 6.70 -25.71
CA ALA A 518 70.61 5.34 -25.60
C ALA A 518 70.74 4.77 -27.00
#